data_AF-A0AAU8F0V1-F1
#
_entry.id   AF-A0AAU8F0V1-F1
#
_cell.length_a   1.000
_cell.length_b   1.000
_cell.length_c   1.000
_cell.angle_alpha   90.00
_cell.angle_beta   90.00
_cell.angle_gamma   90.00
#
_symmetry.space_group_name_H-M   'P 1'
#
loop_
_entity.id
_entity.type
_entity.pdbx_description
1 polymer ?
#
loop_
_entity_poly.entity_id
_entity_poly.type
_entity_poly.pdbx_seq_one_letter_code
_entity_poly.pdbx_strand_id
1 'polypeptide(L)'
;MNTNPLPTSRRTILKERKIELNQLIIERKNRNRLYLILGIVCICALAYLFYVAEAFLKENSFGTFTSPFLLITIIMFTLLVMFCFLHPLMKPSNEYITEFQEIENELNLLSISYSSLEERSETLFKHHHFELKRYYDENLKQSSWIFFVGIVCIVIGFAIIGITLYFLIANSSNELENKVIVASVGAIGAILSNFIAVIYLKMHSETVKSLTEFHNRFVNTHHFYFGNFLLSKIQNEDKREDALVELALKINGISPKAPAQGEENK
;
A
#
# COMPACT_ATOMS: atom_id res chain seq x y z
N MET A 1 -19.89 19.05 -28.84
CA MET A 1 -19.41 20.44 -28.68
C MET A 1 -18.70 20.49 -27.35
N ASN A 2 -17.36 20.54 -27.37
CA ASN A 2 -16.50 20.37 -26.20
C ASN A 2 -16.49 21.65 -25.38
N THR A 3 -17.34 21.73 -24.35
CA THR A 3 -17.38 22.87 -23.43
C THR A 3 -16.30 22.70 -22.38
N ASN A 4 -15.04 22.98 -22.74
CA ASN A 4 -14.03 23.25 -21.72
C ASN A 4 -14.40 24.58 -21.05
N PRO A 5 -14.76 24.59 -19.74
CA PRO A 5 -15.08 25.83 -19.05
C PRO A 5 -13.84 26.73 -19.00
N LEU A 6 -14.06 28.06 -19.00
CA LEU A 6 -13.01 29.06 -18.80
C LEU A 6 -12.10 28.67 -17.61
N PRO A 7 -10.76 28.90 -17.68
CA PRO A 7 -9.83 28.45 -16.64
C PRO A 7 -10.18 28.93 -15.23
N THR A 8 -10.83 30.09 -15.10
CA THR A 8 -11.34 30.64 -13.83
C THR A 8 -12.52 29.83 -13.27
N SER A 9 -13.44 29.36 -14.13
CA SER A 9 -14.58 28.52 -13.74
C SER A 9 -14.12 27.12 -13.34
N ARG A 10 -13.19 26.52 -14.09
CA ARG A 10 -12.62 25.19 -13.78
C ARG A 10 -11.91 25.18 -12.42
N ARG A 11 -11.12 26.21 -12.13
CA ARG A 11 -10.43 26.36 -10.83
C ARG A 11 -11.39 26.40 -9.65
N THR A 12 -12.53 27.08 -9.79
CA THR A 12 -13.54 27.17 -8.71
C THR A 12 -14.19 25.82 -8.46
N ILE A 13 -14.59 25.11 -9.53
CA ILE A 13 -15.16 23.76 -9.45
C ILE A 13 -14.21 22.78 -8.73
N LEU A 14 -12.93 22.81 -9.10
CA LEU A 14 -11.91 21.95 -8.48
C LEU A 14 -11.71 22.26 -7.00
N LYS A 15 -11.77 23.55 -6.58
CA LYS A 15 -11.68 23.94 -5.16
C LYS A 15 -12.88 23.44 -4.35
N GLU A 16 -14.09 23.55 -4.90
CA GLU A 16 -15.30 23.03 -4.25
C GLU A 16 -15.22 21.51 -4.08
N ARG A 17 -14.82 20.80 -5.15
CA ARG A 17 -14.62 19.35 -5.11
C ARG A 17 -13.55 18.92 -4.10
N LYS A 18 -12.46 19.67 -3.99
CA LYS A 18 -11.41 19.43 -2.99
C LYS A 18 -11.96 19.50 -1.55
N ILE A 19 -12.82 20.48 -1.27
CA ILE A 19 -13.45 20.65 0.05
C ILE A 19 -14.41 19.48 0.32
N GLU A 20 -15.24 19.11 -0.66
CA GLU A 20 -16.15 17.96 -0.57
C GLU A 20 -15.39 16.65 -0.27
N LEU A 21 -14.31 16.37 -1.01
CA LEU A 21 -13.49 15.17 -0.80
C LEU A 21 -12.84 15.16 0.58
N ASN A 22 -12.35 16.31 1.06
CA ASN A 22 -11.80 16.40 2.42
C ASN A 22 -12.85 16.07 3.49
N GLN A 23 -14.10 16.54 3.31
CA GLN A 23 -15.20 16.19 4.20
C GLN A 23 -15.48 14.69 4.16
N LEU A 24 -15.58 14.08 2.97
CA LEU A 24 -15.79 12.64 2.81
C LEU A 24 -14.68 11.80 3.47
N ILE A 25 -13.42 12.24 3.37
CA ILE A 25 -12.26 11.59 4.01
C ILE A 25 -12.40 11.65 5.55
N ILE A 26 -12.75 12.82 6.10
CA ILE A 26 -12.93 13.03 7.54
C ILE A 26 -14.11 12.20 8.07
N GLU A 27 -15.27 12.24 7.39
CA GLU A 27 -16.45 11.47 7.76
C GLU A 27 -16.17 9.98 7.77
N ARG A 28 -15.45 9.47 6.76
CA ARG A 28 -15.04 8.08 6.70
C ARG A 28 -14.09 7.71 7.84
N LYS A 29 -13.11 8.56 8.16
CA LYS A 29 -12.19 8.33 9.29
C LYS A 29 -12.94 8.29 10.61
N ASN A 30 -13.91 9.17 10.81
CA ASN A 30 -14.76 9.18 12.00
C ASN A 30 -15.66 7.94 12.06
N ARG A 31 -16.29 7.54 10.95
CA ARG A 31 -17.07 6.30 10.86
C ARG A 31 -16.24 5.06 11.18
N ASN A 32 -15.01 4.96 10.66
CA ASN A 32 -14.11 3.86 11.00
C ASN A 32 -13.72 3.86 12.49
N ARG A 33 -13.48 5.03 13.10
CA ARG A 33 -13.26 5.14 14.55
C ARG A 33 -14.47 4.68 15.35
N LEU A 34 -15.68 5.02 14.92
CA LEU A 34 -16.92 4.57 15.57
C LEU A 34 -17.07 3.04 15.50
N TYR A 35 -16.81 2.41 14.35
CA TYR A 35 -16.83 0.94 14.24
C TYR A 35 -15.76 0.26 15.13
N LEU A 36 -14.57 0.86 15.27
CA LEU A 36 -13.54 0.34 16.19
C LEU A 36 -13.97 0.48 17.66
N ILE A 37 -14.53 1.62 18.05
CA ILE A 37 -15.06 1.82 19.42
C ILE A 37 -16.19 0.82 19.69
N LEU A 38 -17.12 0.65 18.74
CA LEU A 38 -18.20 -0.32 18.85
C LEU A 38 -17.65 -1.75 18.98
N GLY A 39 -16.64 -2.10 18.20
CA GLY A 39 -15.95 -3.39 18.28
C GLY A 39 -15.35 -3.64 19.67
N ILE A 40 -14.68 -2.65 20.26
CA ILE A 40 -14.14 -2.74 21.63
C ILE A 40 -15.26 -2.92 22.65
N VAL A 41 -16.35 -2.15 22.54
CA VAL A 41 -17.52 -2.29 23.42
C VAL A 41 -18.13 -3.69 23.30
N CYS A 42 -18.23 -4.25 22.10
CA CYS A 42 -18.71 -5.61 21.87
C CYS A 42 -17.78 -6.67 22.47
N ILE A 43 -16.46 -6.47 22.45
CA ILE A 43 -15.49 -7.38 23.11
C ILE A 43 -15.69 -7.35 24.63
N CYS A 44 -15.83 -6.16 25.23
CA CYS A 44 -16.12 -6.02 26.66
C CYS A 44 -17.44 -6.69 27.04
N ALA A 45 -18.48 -6.52 26.21
CA ALA A 45 -19.77 -7.17 26.40
C ALA A 45 -19.67 -8.70 26.29
N LEU A 46 -18.85 -9.22 25.35
CA LEU A 46 -18.58 -10.65 25.21
C LEU A 46 -17.88 -11.21 26.46
N ALA A 47 -16.86 -10.51 26.97
CA ALA A 47 -16.15 -10.92 28.19
C ALA A 47 -17.08 -10.94 29.41
N TYR A 48 -17.96 -9.94 29.53
CA TYR A 48 -18.98 -9.90 30.56
C TYR A 48 -19.99 -11.06 30.42
N LEU A 49 -20.43 -11.35 29.19
CA LEU A 49 -21.31 -12.50 28.92
C LEU A 49 -20.65 -13.82 29.31
N PHE A 50 -19.34 -14.00 29.06
CA PHE A 50 -18.61 -15.19 29.50
C PHE A 50 -18.56 -15.32 31.02
N TYR A 51 -18.32 -14.21 31.73
CA TYR A 51 -18.32 -14.19 33.20
C TYR A 51 -19.68 -14.56 33.78
N VAL A 52 -20.76 -14.04 33.19
CA VAL A 52 -22.13 -14.28 33.66
C VAL A 52 -22.66 -15.64 33.20
N ALA A 53 -22.18 -16.17 32.08
CA ALA A 53 -22.61 -17.47 31.55
C ALA A 53 -22.34 -18.63 32.52
N GLU A 54 -21.24 -18.59 33.28
CA GLU A 54 -20.92 -19.62 34.27
C GLU A 54 -21.94 -19.65 35.42
N ALA A 55 -22.42 -18.48 35.86
CA ALA A 55 -23.47 -18.37 36.88
C ALA A 55 -24.83 -18.85 36.34
N PHE A 56 -25.20 -18.47 35.12
CA PHE A 56 -26.46 -18.87 34.49
C PHE A 56 -26.53 -20.37 34.17
N LEU A 57 -25.42 -20.99 33.78
CA LEU A 57 -25.33 -22.44 33.56
C LEU A 57 -25.53 -23.22 34.86
N LYS A 58 -25.08 -22.66 36.00
CA LYS A 58 -25.18 -23.31 37.31
C LYS A 58 -26.58 -23.18 37.93
N GLU A 59 -27.25 -22.05 37.70
CA GLU A 59 -28.59 -21.78 38.23
C GLU A 59 -29.72 -22.36 37.35
N ASN A 60 -29.38 -22.76 36.11
CA ASN A 60 -30.24 -23.49 35.17
C ASN A 60 -31.62 -22.80 34.96
N SER A 61 -31.66 -21.46 34.96
CA SER A 61 -32.90 -20.67 34.99
C SER A 61 -33.89 -20.96 33.85
N PHE A 62 -33.44 -21.53 32.73
CA PHE A 62 -34.29 -21.89 31.57
C PHE A 62 -34.30 -23.41 31.27
N GLY A 63 -33.80 -24.24 32.19
CA GLY A 63 -33.73 -25.70 32.03
C GLY A 63 -32.91 -26.15 30.82
N THR A 64 -33.43 -27.09 30.01
CA THR A 64 -32.72 -27.66 28.85
C THR A 64 -32.41 -26.63 27.74
N PHE A 65 -33.11 -25.50 27.71
CA PHE A 65 -32.94 -24.47 26.67
C PHE A 65 -31.84 -23.44 26.99
N THR A 66 -31.31 -23.44 28.22
CA THR A 66 -30.30 -22.47 28.67
C THR A 66 -28.98 -22.59 27.89
N SER A 67 -28.53 -23.83 27.63
CA SER A 67 -27.28 -24.11 26.91
C SER A 67 -27.31 -23.70 25.42
N PRO A 68 -28.32 -24.07 24.61
CA PRO A 68 -28.35 -23.66 23.20
C PRO A 68 -28.56 -22.15 23.04
N PHE A 69 -29.34 -21.52 23.93
CA PHE A 69 -29.56 -20.08 23.89
C PHE A 69 -28.26 -19.28 24.14
N LEU A 70 -27.48 -19.66 25.15
CA LEU A 70 -26.17 -19.04 25.43
C LEU A 70 -25.17 -19.24 24.28
N LEU A 71 -25.18 -20.41 23.64
CA LEU A 71 -24.29 -20.69 22.51
C LEU A 71 -24.63 -19.79 21.31
N ILE A 72 -25.93 -19.61 21.01
CA ILE A 72 -26.40 -18.72 19.94
C ILE A 72 -26.02 -17.26 20.24
N THR A 73 -26.20 -16.78 21.48
CA THR A 73 -25.85 -15.39 21.83
C THR A 73 -24.34 -15.14 21.71
N ILE A 74 -23.50 -16.09 22.15
CA ILE A 74 -22.04 -16.01 21.98
C ILE A 74 -21.68 -15.95 20.49
N ILE A 75 -22.23 -16.85 19.65
CA ILE A 75 -21.97 -16.85 18.21
C ILE A 75 -22.37 -15.50 17.59
N MET A 76 -23.55 -14.97 17.92
CA MET A 76 -24.01 -13.68 17.38
C MET A 76 -23.08 -12.52 17.75
N PHE A 77 -22.59 -12.47 18.99
CA PHE A 77 -21.62 -11.45 19.41
C PHE A 77 -20.26 -11.64 18.72
N THR A 78 -19.79 -12.87 18.52
CA THR A 78 -18.53 -13.11 17.79
C THR A 78 -18.61 -12.67 16.33
N LEU A 79 -19.74 -12.94 15.66
CA LEU A 79 -19.99 -12.47 14.28
C LEU A 79 -20.08 -10.94 14.22
N LEU A 80 -20.71 -10.30 15.21
CA LEU A 80 -20.79 -8.84 15.30
C LEU A 80 -19.41 -8.20 15.48
N VAL A 81 -18.57 -8.78 16.35
CA VAL A 81 -17.17 -8.36 16.53
C VAL A 81 -16.41 -8.50 15.22
N MET A 82 -16.48 -9.67 14.58
CA MET A 82 -15.84 -9.91 13.28
C MET A 82 -16.28 -8.89 12.23
N PHE A 83 -17.57 -8.59 12.13
CA PHE A 83 -18.11 -7.59 11.21
C PHE A 83 -17.57 -6.18 11.49
N CYS A 84 -17.55 -5.75 12.76
CA CYS A 84 -17.06 -4.42 13.15
C CYS A 84 -15.57 -4.22 12.81
N PHE A 85 -14.75 -5.27 12.91
CA PHE A 85 -13.33 -5.19 12.57
C PHE A 85 -13.05 -5.37 11.07
N LEU A 86 -13.82 -6.20 10.35
CA LEU A 86 -13.62 -6.41 8.92
C LEU A 86 -14.14 -5.26 8.06
N HIS A 87 -15.26 -4.63 8.43
CA HIS A 87 -15.87 -3.53 7.69
C HIS A 87 -14.90 -2.35 7.39
N PRO A 88 -14.11 -1.82 8.36
CA PRO A 88 -13.15 -0.76 8.09
C PRO A 88 -11.94 -1.21 7.23
N LEU A 89 -11.64 -2.52 7.20
CA LEU A 89 -10.55 -3.09 6.41
C LEU A 89 -10.96 -3.37 4.95
N MET A 90 -12.23 -3.69 4.70
CA MET A 90 -12.70 -4.10 3.37
C MET A 90 -12.85 -2.95 2.37
N LYS A 91 -13.12 -1.72 2.81
CA LYS A 91 -13.19 -0.59 1.88
C LYS A 91 -11.83 0.11 1.78
N PRO A 92 -11.14 0.10 0.63
CA PRO A 92 -9.91 0.86 0.44
C PRO A 92 -10.22 2.36 0.49
N SER A 93 -9.51 3.13 1.32
CA SER A 93 -9.67 4.59 1.40
C SER A 93 -8.96 5.33 0.27
N ASN A 94 -8.28 4.59 -0.61
CA ASN A 94 -7.41 5.18 -1.62
C ASN A 94 -8.18 6.04 -2.61
N GLU A 95 -9.41 5.69 -2.98
CA GLU A 95 -10.13 6.40 -4.05
C GLU A 95 -10.28 7.90 -3.79
N TYR A 96 -10.83 8.29 -2.63
CA TYR A 96 -10.98 9.70 -2.27
C TYR A 96 -9.64 10.41 -2.06
N ILE A 97 -8.62 9.69 -1.57
CA ILE A 97 -7.28 10.25 -1.32
C ILE A 97 -6.58 10.51 -2.66
N THR A 98 -6.69 9.57 -3.60
CA THR A 98 -6.14 9.69 -4.95
C THR A 98 -6.83 10.81 -5.72
N GLU A 99 -8.17 10.85 -5.70
CA GLU A 99 -8.94 11.93 -6.36
C GLU A 99 -8.60 13.30 -5.76
N PHE A 100 -8.47 13.39 -4.43
CA PHE A 100 -8.05 14.61 -3.74
C PHE A 100 -6.66 15.08 -4.21
N GLN A 101 -5.72 14.14 -4.35
CA GLN A 101 -4.35 14.43 -4.82
C GLN A 101 -4.31 14.83 -6.30
N GLU A 102 -5.14 14.22 -7.14
CA GLU A 102 -5.26 14.59 -8.56
C GLU A 102 -5.82 16.00 -8.74
N ILE A 103 -6.83 16.37 -7.95
CA ILE A 103 -7.40 17.72 -7.96
C ILE A 103 -6.42 18.75 -7.42
N GLU A 104 -5.68 18.42 -6.35
CA GLU A 104 -4.58 19.25 -5.84
C GLU A 104 -3.52 19.48 -6.92
N ASN A 105 -3.14 18.43 -7.65
CA ASN A 105 -2.20 18.50 -8.76
C ASN A 105 -2.74 19.37 -9.90
N GLU A 106 -3.99 19.19 -10.31
CA GLU A 106 -4.59 19.98 -11.39
C GLU A 106 -4.69 21.47 -11.00
N LEU A 107 -5.08 21.77 -9.77
CA LEU A 107 -5.09 23.13 -9.24
C LEU A 107 -3.69 23.76 -9.26
N ASN A 108 -2.67 23.00 -8.90
CA ASN A 108 -1.27 23.42 -8.94
C ASN A 108 -0.80 23.68 -10.38
N LEU A 109 -1.14 22.81 -11.34
CA LEU A 109 -0.83 23.02 -12.76
C LEU A 109 -1.52 24.26 -13.33
N LEU A 110 -2.77 24.53 -12.92
CA LEU A 110 -3.49 25.73 -13.33
C LEU A 110 -2.90 27.02 -12.73
N SER A 111 -2.25 26.96 -11.57
CA SER A 111 -1.53 28.11 -11.00
C SER A 111 -0.18 28.40 -11.65
N ILE A 112 0.45 27.43 -12.30
CA ILE A 112 1.77 27.58 -12.94
C ILE A 112 1.79 28.71 -13.98
N SER A 113 0.67 28.97 -14.68
CA SER A 113 0.61 30.00 -15.73
C SER A 113 0.74 31.43 -15.18
N TYR A 114 0.56 31.63 -13.88
CA TYR A 114 0.53 32.96 -13.23
C TYR A 114 1.60 33.12 -12.14
N SER A 115 2.42 32.08 -11.89
CA SER A 115 3.40 32.03 -10.81
C SER A 115 4.79 32.50 -11.25
N SER A 116 5.65 32.86 -10.29
CA SER A 116 7.06 33.12 -10.57
C SER A 116 7.79 31.86 -11.10
N LEU A 117 8.93 32.03 -11.78
CA LEU A 117 9.74 30.90 -12.28
C LEU A 117 10.10 29.94 -11.14
N GLU A 118 10.44 30.49 -9.98
CA GLU A 118 10.75 29.76 -8.75
C GLU A 118 9.55 28.90 -8.31
N GLU A 119 8.38 29.51 -8.13
CA GLU A 119 7.17 28.83 -7.67
C GLU A 119 6.70 27.76 -8.67
N ARG A 120 6.88 28.00 -9.97
CA ARG A 120 6.63 27.01 -11.03
C ARG A 120 7.55 25.80 -10.91
N SER A 121 8.85 26.04 -10.73
CA SER A 121 9.84 24.96 -10.61
C SER A 121 9.66 24.15 -9.32
N GLU A 122 9.28 24.80 -8.22
CA GLU A 122 8.96 24.17 -6.95
C GLU A 122 7.72 23.27 -7.07
N THR A 123 6.67 23.80 -7.70
CA THR A 123 5.43 23.06 -7.93
C THR A 123 5.67 21.82 -8.77
N LEU A 124 6.47 21.95 -9.84
CA LEU A 124 6.83 20.84 -10.72
C LEU A 124 7.67 19.78 -9.99
N PHE A 125 8.61 20.20 -9.14
CA PHE A 125 9.39 19.31 -8.28
C PHE A 125 8.52 18.54 -7.28
N LYS A 126 7.63 19.23 -6.56
CA LYS A 126 6.70 18.61 -5.61
C LYS A 126 5.77 17.61 -6.31
N HIS A 127 5.25 17.98 -7.46
CA HIS A 127 4.38 17.12 -8.27
C HIS A 127 5.09 15.82 -8.67
N HIS A 128 6.28 15.94 -9.27
CA HIS A 128 7.06 14.77 -9.64
C HIS A 128 7.42 13.89 -8.44
N HIS A 129 7.89 14.48 -7.33
CA HIS A 129 8.19 13.74 -6.10
C HIS A 129 6.97 12.98 -5.56
N PHE A 130 5.79 13.60 -5.62
CA PHE A 130 4.54 13.02 -5.16
C PHE A 130 4.10 11.82 -6.03
N GLU A 131 4.10 11.97 -7.35
CA GLU A 131 3.74 10.88 -8.28
C GLU A 131 4.67 9.69 -8.12
N LEU A 132 5.98 9.95 -8.00
CA LEU A 132 6.99 8.92 -7.80
C LEU A 132 6.80 8.18 -6.48
N LYS A 133 6.52 8.90 -5.40
CA LYS A 133 6.21 8.29 -4.10
C LYS A 133 4.98 7.40 -4.20
N ARG A 134 3.93 7.84 -4.91
CA ARG A 134 2.73 7.01 -5.12
C ARG A 134 3.06 5.70 -5.84
N TYR A 135 3.80 5.76 -6.94
CA TYR A 135 4.21 4.54 -7.66
C TYR A 135 5.09 3.62 -6.80
N TYR A 136 5.97 4.19 -5.99
CA TYR A 136 6.79 3.41 -5.07
C TYR A 136 5.95 2.73 -3.97
N ASP A 137 5.04 3.48 -3.35
CA ASP A 137 4.13 2.99 -2.31
C ASP A 137 3.17 1.91 -2.85
N GLU A 138 2.68 2.05 -4.09
CA GLU A 138 1.85 1.04 -4.76
C GLU A 138 2.63 -0.26 -5.01
N ASN A 139 3.85 -0.17 -5.54
CA ASN A 139 4.72 -1.32 -5.74
C ASN A 139 5.05 -2.01 -4.41
N LEU A 140 5.37 -1.23 -3.36
CA LEU A 140 5.62 -1.77 -2.02
C LEU A 140 4.39 -2.46 -1.44
N LYS A 141 3.19 -1.88 -1.60
CA LYS A 141 1.94 -2.47 -1.11
C LYS A 141 1.64 -3.80 -1.81
N GLN A 142 1.83 -3.85 -3.13
CA GLN A 142 1.66 -5.09 -3.90
C GLN A 142 2.66 -6.16 -3.46
N SER A 143 3.91 -5.78 -3.23
CA SER A 143 4.95 -6.67 -2.70
C SER A 143 4.63 -7.18 -1.28
N SER A 144 4.15 -6.30 -0.40
CA SER A 144 3.75 -6.65 0.97
C SER A 144 2.56 -7.62 1.03
N TRP A 145 1.62 -7.54 0.08
CA TRP A 145 0.51 -8.48 0.00
C TRP A 145 0.97 -9.89 -0.36
N ILE A 146 1.87 -10.00 -1.35
CA ILE A 146 2.47 -11.28 -1.77
C ILE A 146 3.25 -11.89 -0.60
N PHE A 147 3.98 -11.07 0.17
CA PHE A 147 4.70 -11.52 1.36
C PHE A 147 3.75 -12.09 2.43
N PHE A 148 2.63 -11.40 2.72
CA PHE A 148 1.63 -11.90 3.67
C PHE A 148 1.00 -13.21 3.23
N VAL A 149 0.62 -13.33 1.94
CA VAL A 149 0.13 -14.59 1.34
C VAL A 149 1.16 -15.71 1.51
N GLY A 150 2.45 -15.40 1.32
CA GLY A 150 3.55 -16.34 1.54
C GLY A 150 3.60 -16.88 2.97
N ILE A 151 3.48 -16.02 3.99
CA ILE A 151 3.44 -16.43 5.41
C ILE A 151 2.24 -17.35 5.68
N VAL A 152 1.04 -16.98 5.18
CA VAL A 152 -0.17 -17.79 5.36
C VAL A 152 0.00 -19.18 4.74
N CYS A 153 0.58 -19.27 3.54
CA CYS A 153 0.88 -20.55 2.90
C CYS A 153 1.87 -21.40 3.72
N ILE A 154 2.90 -20.81 4.32
CA ILE A 154 3.84 -21.52 5.20
C ILE A 154 3.10 -22.11 6.42
N VAL A 155 2.25 -21.31 7.06
CA VAL A 155 1.47 -21.75 8.23
C VAL A 155 0.52 -22.89 7.86
N ILE A 156 -0.19 -22.77 6.73
CA ILE A 156 -1.06 -23.84 6.21
C ILE A 156 -0.25 -25.11 5.91
N GLY A 157 0.91 -24.96 5.27
CA GLY A 157 1.83 -26.07 4.98
C GLY A 157 2.23 -26.82 6.25
N PHE A 158 2.65 -26.09 7.30
CA PHE A 158 2.98 -26.69 8.59
C PHE A 158 1.77 -27.35 9.27
N ALA A 159 0.58 -26.76 9.17
CA ALA A 159 -0.64 -27.36 9.71
C ALA A 159 -0.97 -28.69 9.02
N ILE A 160 -0.86 -28.77 7.70
CA ILE A 160 -1.08 -30.00 6.93
C ILE A 160 -0.04 -31.07 7.33
N ILE A 161 1.23 -30.70 7.46
CA ILE A 161 2.29 -31.63 7.92
C ILE A 161 1.98 -32.14 9.34
N GLY A 162 1.58 -31.25 10.25
CA GLY A 162 1.22 -31.62 11.63
C GLY A 162 0.03 -32.57 11.68
N ILE A 163 -1.03 -32.31 10.90
CA ILE A 163 -2.22 -33.16 10.82
C ILE A 163 -1.87 -34.53 10.23
N THR A 164 -1.08 -34.57 9.16
CA THR A 164 -0.70 -35.86 8.53
C THR A 164 0.18 -36.71 9.44
N LEU A 165 1.13 -36.10 10.16
CA LEU A 165 1.92 -36.79 11.20
C LEU A 165 1.06 -37.31 12.35
N TYR A 166 0.09 -36.52 12.81
CA TYR A 166 -0.84 -36.94 13.86
C TYR A 166 -1.66 -38.16 13.45
N PHE A 167 -2.22 -38.16 12.22
CA PHE A 167 -2.96 -39.30 11.69
C PHE A 167 -2.10 -40.56 11.55
N LEU A 168 -0.83 -40.40 11.17
CA LEU A 168 0.11 -41.51 11.01
C LEU A 168 0.43 -42.18 12.36
N ILE A 169 0.67 -41.38 13.41
CA ILE A 169 0.94 -41.88 14.76
C ILE A 169 -0.32 -42.50 15.39
N ALA A 170 -1.48 -41.89 15.18
CA ALA A 170 -2.74 -42.34 15.78
C ALA A 170 -3.31 -43.62 15.13
N ASN A 171 -3.02 -43.90 13.85
CA ASN A 171 -3.66 -44.95 13.06
C ASN A 171 -2.74 -46.16 12.77
N SER A 172 -2.06 -46.66 13.82
CA SER A 172 -1.00 -47.68 13.81
C SER A 172 -1.33 -49.07 13.19
N SER A 173 -2.52 -49.28 12.63
CA SER A 173 -3.00 -50.59 12.16
C SER A 173 -2.68 -50.93 10.69
N ASN A 174 -2.36 -49.96 9.82
CA ASN A 174 -2.10 -50.17 8.38
C ASN A 174 -0.67 -49.72 7.97
N GLU A 175 0.36 -50.42 8.45
CA GLU A 175 1.75 -49.97 8.41
C GLU A 175 2.36 -49.83 6.99
N LEU A 176 1.98 -50.68 6.03
CA LEU A 176 2.55 -50.67 4.68
C LEU A 176 1.95 -49.60 3.77
N GLU A 177 0.63 -49.45 3.78
CA GLU A 177 -0.09 -48.47 2.97
C GLU A 177 0.25 -47.05 3.41
N ASN A 178 0.33 -46.81 4.73
CA ASN A 178 0.76 -45.54 5.30
C ASN A 178 2.21 -45.20 4.92
N LYS A 179 3.14 -46.17 4.91
CA LYS A 179 4.54 -45.93 4.50
C LYS A 179 4.66 -45.56 3.03
N VAL A 180 3.89 -46.19 2.14
CA VAL A 180 3.90 -45.87 0.69
C VAL A 180 3.29 -44.50 0.42
N ILE A 181 2.17 -44.16 1.07
CA ILE A 181 1.55 -42.83 0.96
C ILE A 181 2.51 -41.74 1.46
N VAL A 182 3.17 -41.95 2.59
CA VAL A 182 4.11 -40.97 3.16
C VAL A 182 5.36 -40.82 2.31
N ALA A 183 5.90 -41.91 1.78
CA ALA A 183 7.07 -41.86 0.90
C ALA A 183 6.75 -41.14 -0.43
N SER A 184 5.58 -41.42 -1.02
CA SER A 184 5.16 -40.79 -2.29
C SER A 184 4.82 -39.31 -2.11
N VAL A 185 4.04 -38.94 -1.08
CA VAL A 185 3.73 -37.54 -0.75
C VAL A 185 4.99 -36.78 -0.37
N GLY A 186 5.91 -37.40 0.39
CA GLY A 186 7.20 -36.82 0.72
C GLY A 186 8.07 -36.56 -0.50
N ALA A 187 8.17 -37.52 -1.43
CA ALA A 187 8.92 -37.37 -2.67
C ALA A 187 8.33 -36.27 -3.58
N ILE A 188 7.01 -36.29 -3.81
CA ILE A 188 6.32 -35.27 -4.61
C ILE A 188 6.45 -33.88 -3.95
N GLY A 189 6.29 -33.81 -2.63
CA GLY A 189 6.44 -32.58 -1.86
C GLY A 189 7.85 -32.00 -1.95
N ALA A 190 8.89 -32.84 -1.87
CA ALA A 190 10.28 -32.40 -2.00
C ALA A 190 10.58 -31.85 -3.40
N ILE A 191 10.14 -32.55 -4.46
CA ILE A 191 10.32 -32.10 -5.85
C ILE A 191 9.60 -30.77 -6.08
N LEU A 192 8.33 -30.68 -5.66
CA LEU A 192 7.51 -29.50 -5.85
C LEU A 192 8.05 -28.31 -5.03
N SER A 193 8.50 -28.54 -3.80
CA SER A 193 9.12 -27.52 -2.95
C SER A 193 10.38 -26.94 -3.59
N ASN A 194 11.25 -27.79 -4.14
CA ASN A 194 12.47 -27.33 -4.83
C ASN A 194 12.13 -26.50 -6.08
N PHE A 195 11.13 -26.94 -6.86
CA PHE A 195 10.64 -26.17 -8.01
C PHE A 195 10.10 -24.79 -7.60
N ILE A 196 9.26 -24.73 -6.55
CA ILE A 196 8.72 -23.48 -6.02
C ILE A 196 9.84 -22.56 -5.53
N ALA A 197 10.87 -23.11 -4.87
CA ALA A 197 12.01 -22.34 -4.39
C ALA A 197 12.77 -21.66 -5.54
N VAL A 198 13.02 -22.38 -6.64
CA VAL A 198 13.67 -21.81 -7.84
C VAL A 198 12.83 -20.70 -8.46
N ILE A 199 11.52 -20.91 -8.61
CA ILE A 199 10.60 -19.88 -9.13
C ILE A 199 10.58 -18.65 -8.21
N TYR A 200 10.53 -18.86 -6.88
CA TYR A 200 10.56 -17.78 -5.91
C TYR A 200 11.85 -16.97 -6.00
N LEU A 201 13.02 -17.62 -6.04
CA LEU A 201 14.31 -16.94 -6.15
C LEU A 201 14.41 -16.14 -7.46
N LYS A 202 13.95 -16.71 -8.57
CA LYS A 202 13.93 -16.03 -9.86
C LYS A 202 13.01 -14.79 -9.82
N MET A 203 11.78 -14.97 -9.33
CA MET A 203 10.80 -13.88 -9.19
C MET A 203 11.32 -12.77 -8.27
N HIS A 204 11.92 -13.14 -7.13
CA HIS A 204 12.55 -12.20 -6.21
C HIS A 204 13.69 -11.44 -6.91
N SER A 205 14.56 -12.13 -7.65
CA SER A 205 15.66 -11.49 -8.38
C SER A 205 15.16 -10.51 -9.44
N GLU A 206 14.13 -10.88 -10.21
CA GLU A 206 13.52 -10.01 -11.22
C GLU A 206 12.84 -8.79 -10.57
N THR A 207 12.16 -8.99 -9.45
CA THR A 207 11.52 -7.91 -8.67
C THR A 207 12.55 -6.91 -8.16
N VAL A 208 13.66 -7.40 -7.57
CA VAL A 208 14.75 -6.54 -7.08
C VAL A 208 15.41 -5.78 -8.23
N LYS A 209 15.63 -6.43 -9.37
CA LYS A 209 16.19 -5.78 -10.57
C LYS A 209 15.29 -4.65 -11.06
N SER A 210 13.98 -4.93 -11.22
CA SER A 210 12.99 -3.94 -11.64
C SER A 210 12.91 -2.76 -10.67
N LEU A 211 12.90 -3.04 -9.36
CA LEU A 211 12.90 -2.01 -8.32
C LEU A 211 14.16 -1.14 -8.36
N THR A 212 15.31 -1.75 -8.60
CA THR A 212 16.60 -1.03 -8.72
C THR A 212 16.63 -0.13 -9.95
N GLU A 213 16.16 -0.63 -11.10
CA GLU A 213 16.06 0.15 -12.32
C GLU A 213 15.11 1.34 -12.14
N PHE A 214 13.95 1.10 -11.51
CA PHE A 214 13.01 2.16 -11.16
C PHE A 214 13.63 3.18 -10.21
N HIS A 215 14.34 2.74 -9.17
CA HIS A 215 15.04 3.62 -8.25
C HIS A 215 16.11 4.49 -8.95
N ASN A 216 16.88 3.91 -9.87
CA ASN A 216 17.89 4.67 -10.63
C ASN A 216 17.23 5.72 -11.54
N ARG A 217 16.14 5.37 -12.23
CA ARG A 217 15.35 6.33 -13.02
C ARG A 217 14.74 7.42 -12.12
N PHE A 218 14.23 7.05 -10.94
CA PHE A 218 13.70 7.95 -9.92
C PHE A 218 14.74 8.99 -9.52
N VAL A 219 15.94 8.53 -9.16
CA VAL A 219 17.00 9.40 -8.64
C VAL A 219 17.42 10.41 -9.69
N ASN A 220 17.60 9.98 -10.94
CA ASN A 220 17.98 10.87 -12.03
C ASN A 220 16.92 11.95 -12.31
N THR A 221 15.65 11.56 -12.42
CA THR A 221 14.58 12.53 -12.68
C THR A 221 14.32 13.44 -11.47
N HIS A 222 14.46 12.92 -10.25
CA HIS A 222 14.38 13.72 -9.03
C HIS A 222 15.48 14.79 -8.97
N HIS A 223 16.73 14.41 -9.27
CA HIS A 223 17.84 15.34 -9.36
C HIS A 223 17.65 16.39 -10.45
N PHE A 224 17.05 16.04 -11.59
CA PHE A 224 16.70 17.01 -12.63
C PHE A 224 15.73 18.08 -12.14
N TYR A 225 14.58 17.67 -11.57
CA TYR A 225 13.59 18.64 -11.09
C TYR A 225 14.11 19.46 -9.90
N PHE A 226 14.90 18.84 -9.02
CA PHE A 226 15.57 19.56 -7.94
C PHE A 226 16.58 20.57 -8.47
N GLY A 227 17.40 20.19 -9.45
CA GLY A 227 18.33 21.08 -10.13
C GLY A 227 17.62 22.26 -10.78
N ASN A 228 16.51 22.02 -11.48
CA ASN A 228 15.68 23.08 -12.07
C ASN A 228 15.12 24.04 -11.00
N PHE A 229 14.70 23.53 -9.85
CA PHE A 229 14.30 24.35 -8.71
C PHE A 229 15.45 25.17 -8.09
N LEU A 230 16.67 24.64 -8.06
CA LEU A 230 17.83 25.42 -7.61
C LEU A 230 18.19 26.52 -8.62
N LEU A 231 18.15 26.20 -9.92
CA LEU A 231 18.43 27.14 -11.01
C LEU A 231 17.44 28.31 -11.02
N SER A 232 16.17 28.06 -10.73
CA SER A 232 15.15 29.12 -10.68
C SER A 232 15.37 30.13 -9.55
N LYS A 233 16.14 29.78 -8.51
CA LYS A 233 16.54 30.72 -7.43
C LYS A 233 17.71 31.61 -7.83
N ILE A 234 18.40 31.34 -8.95
CA ILE A 234 19.48 32.17 -9.46
C ILE A 234 18.87 33.43 -10.08
N GLN A 235 19.13 34.58 -9.45
CA GLN A 235 18.60 35.88 -9.87
C GLN A 235 19.26 36.38 -11.17
N ASN A 236 20.55 36.10 -11.36
CA ASN A 236 21.28 36.48 -12.57
C ASN A 236 20.91 35.54 -13.72
N GLU A 237 20.34 36.12 -14.79
CA GLU A 237 19.80 35.37 -15.92
C GLU A 237 20.87 34.64 -16.74
N ASP A 238 21.99 35.30 -17.03
CA ASP A 238 23.09 34.70 -17.80
C ASP A 238 23.69 33.49 -17.06
N LYS A 239 23.95 33.63 -15.76
CA LYS A 239 24.45 32.52 -14.92
C LYS A 239 23.46 31.38 -14.78
N ARG A 240 22.15 31.68 -14.81
CA ARG A 240 21.09 30.69 -14.75
C ARG A 240 21.04 29.88 -16.04
N GLU A 241 21.17 30.53 -17.19
CA GLU A 241 21.16 29.87 -18.50
C GLU A 241 22.41 28.99 -18.69
N ASP A 242 23.59 29.49 -18.30
CA ASP A 242 24.83 28.71 -18.31
C ASP A 242 24.70 27.42 -17.46
N ALA A 243 24.12 27.56 -16.27
CA ALA A 243 23.93 26.42 -15.36
C ALA A 243 22.80 25.47 -15.82
N LEU A 244 21.79 25.96 -16.56
CA LEU A 244 20.80 25.14 -17.27
C LEU A 244 21.45 24.28 -18.35
N VAL A 245 22.34 24.88 -19.15
CA VAL A 245 23.10 24.18 -20.18
C VAL A 245 24.00 23.11 -19.55
N GLU A 246 24.70 23.43 -18.45
CA GLU A 246 25.54 22.46 -17.74
C GLU A 246 24.71 21.29 -17.16
N LEU A 247 23.53 21.58 -16.60
CA LEU A 247 22.60 20.55 -16.11
C LEU A 247 22.12 19.64 -17.25
N ALA A 248 21.74 20.22 -18.40
CA ALA A 248 21.28 19.47 -19.56
C ALA A 248 22.38 18.57 -20.15
N LEU A 249 23.62 19.05 -20.17
CA LEU A 249 24.77 18.28 -20.62
C LEU A 249 25.07 17.10 -19.69
N LYS A 250 25.11 17.33 -18.36
CA LYS A 250 25.34 16.26 -17.37
C LYS A 250 24.28 15.17 -17.39
N ILE A 251 23.01 15.53 -17.58
CA ILE A 251 21.90 14.55 -17.63
C ILE A 251 21.95 13.70 -18.88
N ASN A 252 22.35 14.27 -20.02
CA ASN A 252 22.50 13.53 -21.27
C ASN A 252 23.85 12.76 -21.36
N GLY A 253 24.68 12.79 -20.31
CA GLY A 253 25.99 12.13 -20.32
C GLY A 253 27.01 12.79 -21.26
N ILE A 254 26.77 14.04 -21.65
CA ILE A 254 27.65 14.82 -22.51
C ILE A 254 28.55 15.66 -21.60
N SER A 255 29.86 15.44 -21.64
CA SER A 255 30.80 16.27 -20.87
C SER A 255 30.70 17.73 -21.33
N PRO A 256 30.67 18.71 -20.43
CA PRO A 256 30.71 20.12 -20.81
C PRO A 256 31.93 20.37 -21.69
N LYS A 257 31.74 21.00 -22.87
CA LYS A 257 32.87 21.54 -23.61
C LYS A 257 33.49 22.62 -22.73
N ALA A 258 34.80 22.49 -22.47
CA ALA A 258 35.56 23.52 -21.79
C ALA A 258 35.30 24.88 -22.47
N PRO A 259 35.12 25.97 -21.72
CA PRO A 259 34.89 27.28 -22.30
C PRO A 259 36.04 27.57 -23.27
N ALA A 260 35.70 27.98 -24.49
CA ALA A 260 36.66 28.49 -25.45
C ALA A 260 37.38 29.65 -24.76
N GLN A 261 38.66 29.48 -24.45
CA GLN A 261 39.51 30.56 -24.02
C GLN A 261 39.46 31.62 -25.11
N GLY A 262 38.84 32.76 -24.79
CA GLY A 262 38.90 33.94 -25.61
C GLY A 262 40.35 34.36 -25.80
N GLU A 263 40.68 34.66 -27.05
CA GLU A 263 41.39 35.86 -27.45
C GLU A 263 42.21 36.55 -26.34
N GLU A 264 43.42 36.05 -26.08
CA GLU A 264 44.49 36.91 -25.59
C GLU A 264 45.32 37.36 -26.79
N ASN A 265 45.10 38.64 -27.15
CA ASN A 265 46.01 39.55 -27.83
C ASN A 265 47.39 38.99 -28.22
N LYS A 266 47.65 38.94 -29.53
CA LYS A 266 48.86 39.50 -30.14
C LYS A 266 48.67 39.81 -31.61
#